data_AF-A0A0Q5R6G6-F1
#
_entry.id   AF-A0A0Q5R6G6-F1
#
_cell.length_a   1.000
_cell.length_b   1.000
_cell.length_c   1.000
_cell.angle_alpha   90.00
_cell.angle_beta   90.00
_cell.angle_gamma   90.00
#
_symmetry.space_group_name_H-M   'P 1'
#
loop_
_entity.id
_entity.type
_entity.pdbx_description
1 polymer ?
#
loop_
_entity_poly.entity_id
_entity_poly.type
_entity_poly.pdbx_seq_one_letter_code
_entity_poly.pdbx_strand_id
1 'polypeptide(L)'
;MCTVSDVMKADLDAIRALAGKQHTSATTIRGLDVGKAFSATISGLAGSDVAAVCARAEASVESALAEVAARVDALAAANRAAADTVGLADDTYAAGIRATLNMEP
;
A
#
# COMPACT_ATOMS: atom_id res chain seq x y z
N MET A 1 31.69 12.53 2.99
CA MET A 1 31.21 12.17 4.34
C MET A 1 29.70 12.24 4.26
N CYS A 2 29.00 11.11 4.37
CA CYS A 2 27.54 11.11 4.36
C CYS A 2 27.07 11.62 5.72
N THR A 3 26.25 12.67 5.77
CA THR A 3 25.79 13.21 7.04
C THR A 3 24.58 12.40 7.55
N VAL A 4 24.30 12.47 8.85
CA VAL A 4 23.14 11.78 9.46
C VAL A 4 21.82 12.19 8.77
N SER A 5 21.72 13.44 8.30
CA SER A 5 20.56 13.95 7.55
C SER A 5 20.41 13.27 6.19
N ASP A 6 21.52 12.98 5.48
CA ASP A 6 21.48 12.29 4.18
C ASP A 6 20.97 10.84 4.32
N VAL A 7 21.34 10.16 5.41
CA VAL A 7 20.88 8.80 5.71
C VAL A 7 19.38 8.78 6.04
N MET A 8 18.92 9.70 6.89
CA MET A 8 17.50 9.77 7.26
C MET A 8 16.61 10.13 6.07
N LYS A 9 17.07 11.01 5.17
CA LYS A 9 16.35 11.35 3.94
C LYS A 9 16.23 10.15 2.99
N ALA A 10 17.29 9.36 2.83
CA ALA A 10 17.26 8.15 2.03
C ALA A 10 16.27 7.10 2.57
N ASP A 11 16.19 6.96 3.90
CA ASP A 11 15.21 6.08 4.55
C ASP A 11 13.76 6.56 4.34
N LEU A 12 13.50 7.87 4.39
CA LEU A 12 12.18 8.44 4.10
C LEU A 12 11.74 8.20 2.66
N ASP A 13 12.66 8.38 1.70
CA ASP A 13 12.38 8.13 0.29
C ASP A 13 12.12 6.63 0.03
N ALA A 14 12.82 5.74 0.74
CA ALA A 14 12.56 4.31 0.70
C ALA A 14 11.17 3.95 1.24
N ILE A 15 10.73 4.56 2.35
CA ILE A 15 9.40 4.36 2.94
C ILE A 15 8.30 4.86 1.99
N ARG A 16 8.49 6.03 1.36
CA ARG A 16 7.55 6.56 0.34
C ARG A 16 7.46 5.65 -0.88
N ALA A 17 8.59 5.15 -1.37
CA ALA A 17 8.64 4.20 -2.47
C ALA A 17 7.93 2.88 -2.12
N LEU A 18 8.10 2.38 -0.89
CA LEU A 18 7.40 1.20 -0.40
C LEU A 18 5.88 1.42 -0.36
N ALA A 19 5.42 2.56 0.13
CA ALA A 19 4.00 2.91 0.14
C ALA A 19 3.40 2.96 -1.28
N GLY A 20 4.12 3.53 -2.24
CA GLY A 20 3.71 3.54 -3.66
C GLY A 20 3.60 2.14 -4.25
N LYS A 21 4.57 1.25 -3.96
CA LYS A 21 4.52 -0.17 -4.36
C LYS A 21 3.32 -0.90 -3.74
N GLN A 22 3.06 -0.69 -2.45
CA GLN A 22 1.92 -1.28 -1.76
C GLN A 22 0.60 -0.85 -2.39
N HIS A 23 0.42 0.44 -2.67
CA HIS A 23 -0.79 0.93 -3.34
C HIS A 23 -0.98 0.33 -4.74
N THR A 24 0.12 0.18 -5.50
CA THR A 24 0.11 -0.51 -6.81
C THR A 24 -0.32 -1.97 -6.68
N SER A 25 0.20 -2.69 -5.67
CA SER A 25 -0.21 -4.06 -5.38
C SER A 25 -1.70 -4.16 -5.00
N ALA A 26 -2.22 -3.24 -4.18
CA ALA A 26 -3.64 -3.21 -3.83
C ALA A 26 -4.51 -3.00 -5.07
N THR A 27 -4.11 -2.11 -5.98
CA THR A 27 -4.78 -1.88 -7.26
C THR A 27 -4.75 -3.11 -8.15
N THR A 28 -3.61 -3.81 -8.20
CA THR A 28 -3.45 -5.06 -8.96
C THR A 28 -4.36 -6.16 -8.43
N ILE A 29 -4.45 -6.32 -7.10
CA ILE A 29 -5.33 -7.29 -6.44
C ILE A 29 -6.80 -7.03 -6.80
N ARG A 30 -7.24 -5.77 -6.78
CA ARG A 30 -8.60 -5.38 -7.19
C ARG A 30 -8.88 -5.62 -8.67
N GLY A 31 -7.84 -5.66 -9.50
CA GLY A 31 -7.95 -5.96 -10.93
C GLY A 31 -8.02 -7.45 -11.26
N LEU A 32 -7.89 -8.34 -10.27
CA LEU A 32 -7.99 -9.79 -10.50
C LEU A 32 -9.45 -10.18 -10.79
N ASP A 33 -9.68 -10.68 -11.99
CA ASP A 33 -10.98 -11.16 -12.45
C ASP A 33 -11.23 -12.60 -11.98
N VAL A 34 -11.76 -12.73 -10.75
CA VAL A 34 -12.10 -14.02 -10.14
C VAL A 34 -13.29 -14.68 -10.86
N GLY A 35 -14.21 -13.86 -11.39
CA GLY A 35 -15.39 -14.36 -12.08
C GLY A 35 -15.06 -15.20 -13.32
N LYS A 36 -13.98 -14.86 -14.04
CA LYS A 36 -13.48 -15.72 -15.12
C LYS A 36 -13.09 -17.13 -14.66
N ALA A 37 -12.57 -17.30 -13.45
CA ALA A 37 -12.08 -18.59 -12.98
C ALA A 37 -13.20 -19.64 -12.83
N PHE A 38 -14.41 -19.21 -12.48
CA PHE A 38 -15.56 -20.10 -12.27
C PHE A 38 -16.65 -19.98 -13.34
N SER A 39 -16.61 -18.94 -14.17
CA SER A 39 -17.64 -18.65 -15.19
C SER A 39 -18.01 -19.85 -16.08
N ALA A 40 -17.04 -20.60 -16.58
CA ALA A 40 -17.27 -21.76 -17.45
C ALA A 40 -17.99 -22.90 -16.72
N THR A 41 -17.62 -23.15 -15.45
CA THR A 41 -18.24 -24.19 -14.63
C THR A 41 -19.65 -23.79 -14.16
N ILE A 42 -19.83 -22.53 -13.76
CA ILE A 42 -21.14 -22.00 -13.33
C ILE A 42 -22.13 -22.00 -14.49
N SER A 43 -21.71 -21.56 -15.68
CA SER A 43 -22.56 -21.54 -16.87
C SER A 43 -22.84 -22.95 -17.42
N GLY A 44 -21.83 -23.82 -17.46
CA GLY A 44 -21.96 -25.18 -17.98
C GLY A 44 -22.77 -26.12 -17.10
N LEU A 45 -22.90 -25.83 -15.80
CA LEU A 45 -23.63 -26.64 -14.82
C LEU A 45 -24.74 -25.85 -14.12
N ALA A 46 -25.30 -24.85 -14.81
CA ALA A 46 -26.33 -23.98 -14.25
C ALA A 46 -27.51 -24.78 -13.65
N GLY A 47 -27.91 -24.42 -12.43
CA GLY A 47 -28.97 -25.12 -11.68
C GLY A 47 -28.51 -26.36 -10.91
N SER A 48 -27.24 -26.75 -11.00
CA SER A 48 -26.67 -27.80 -10.15
C SER A 48 -26.12 -27.27 -8.82
N ASP A 49 -26.00 -28.17 -7.83
CA ASP A 49 -25.33 -27.87 -6.57
C ASP A 49 -23.85 -27.50 -6.78
N VAL A 50 -23.20 -28.06 -7.81
CA VAL A 50 -21.81 -27.73 -8.18
C VAL A 50 -21.70 -26.27 -8.59
N ALA A 51 -22.61 -25.78 -9.45
CA ALA A 51 -22.63 -24.37 -9.84
C ALA A 51 -22.91 -23.45 -8.65
N ALA A 52 -23.78 -23.85 -7.72
CA ALA A 52 -24.03 -23.09 -6.49
C ALA A 52 -22.80 -23.00 -5.58
N VAL A 53 -22.04 -24.10 -5.44
CA VAL A 53 -20.78 -24.11 -4.68
C VAL A 53 -19.72 -23.25 -5.36
N CYS A 54 -19.58 -23.33 -6.69
CA CYS A 54 -18.66 -22.47 -7.45
C CYS A 54 -18.98 -20.98 -7.29
N ALA A 55 -20.27 -20.59 -7.36
CA ALA A 55 -20.68 -19.20 -7.15
C ALA A 55 -20.36 -18.69 -5.73
N ARG A 56 -20.52 -19.54 -4.70
CA ARG A 56 -20.13 -19.21 -3.31
C ARG A 56 -18.62 -19.10 -3.16
N ALA A 57 -17.86 -19.99 -3.79
CA ALA A 57 -16.40 -19.95 -3.77
C ALA A 57 -15.87 -18.67 -4.45
N GLU A 58 -16.44 -18.30 -5.60
CA GLU A 58 -16.14 -17.06 -6.31
C GLU A 58 -16.33 -15.83 -5.41
N ALA A 59 -17.52 -15.69 -4.81
CA ALA A 59 -17.82 -14.59 -3.90
C ALA A 59 -16.90 -14.55 -2.67
N SER A 60 -16.56 -15.72 -2.11
CA SER A 60 -15.63 -15.82 -0.98
C SER A 60 -14.22 -15.38 -1.35
N VAL A 61 -13.74 -15.74 -2.54
CA VAL A 61 -12.41 -15.35 -3.03
C VAL A 61 -12.37 -13.86 -3.33
N GLU A 62 -13.42 -13.31 -3.97
CA GLU A 62 -13.53 -11.89 -4.23
C GLU A 62 -13.52 -11.06 -2.93
N SER A 63 -14.29 -11.48 -1.92
CA SER A 63 -14.29 -10.85 -0.61
C SER A 63 -12.91 -10.89 0.06
N ALA A 64 -12.21 -12.03 -0.01
CA ALA A 64 -10.89 -12.16 0.57
C ALA A 64 -9.85 -11.26 -0.12
N LEU A 65 -9.89 -11.17 -1.45
CA LEU A 65 -9.00 -10.28 -2.22
C LEU A 65 -9.29 -8.81 -1.90
N ALA A 66 -10.56 -8.42 -1.78
CA ALA A 66 -10.94 -7.07 -1.37
C ALA A 66 -10.39 -6.71 0.01
N GLU A 67 -10.47 -7.63 0.98
CA GLU A 67 -9.93 -7.42 2.32
C GLU A 67 -8.40 -7.29 2.31
N VAL A 68 -7.69 -8.13 1.55
CA VAL A 68 -6.23 -8.02 1.40
C VAL A 68 -5.86 -6.67 0.78
N ALA A 69 -6.54 -6.24 -0.28
CA ALA A 69 -6.30 -4.94 -0.90
C ALA A 69 -6.51 -3.78 0.09
N ALA A 70 -7.56 -3.85 0.92
CA ALA A 70 -7.83 -2.84 1.94
C ALA A 70 -6.73 -2.79 3.01
N ARG A 71 -6.24 -3.94 3.49
CA ARG A 71 -5.12 -4.02 4.44
C ARG A 71 -3.83 -3.47 3.85
N VAL A 72 -3.55 -3.74 2.57
CA VAL A 72 -2.37 -3.22 1.87
C VAL A 72 -2.45 -1.69 1.70
N ASP A 73 -3.62 -1.13 1.40
CA ASP A 73 -3.80 0.33 1.35
C ASP A 73 -3.64 0.97 2.73
N ALA A 74 -4.13 0.34 3.80
CA ALA A 74 -3.92 0.81 5.16
C ALA A 74 -2.43 0.87 5.53
N LEU A 75 -1.65 -0.15 5.15
CA LEU A 75 -0.19 -0.13 5.31
C LEU A 75 0.47 0.99 4.50
N ALA A 76 0.04 1.20 3.25
CA ALA A 76 0.53 2.30 2.41
C ALA A 76 0.20 3.68 3.00
N ALA A 77 -0.97 3.84 3.63
CA ALA A 77 -1.36 5.06 4.30
C ALA A 77 -0.55 5.30 5.58
N ALA A 78 -0.34 4.27 6.40
CA ALA A 78 0.50 4.33 7.60
C ALA A 78 1.95 4.69 7.26
N ASN A 79 2.51 4.09 6.21
CA ASN A 79 3.86 4.39 5.74
C ASN A 79 4.00 5.84 5.25
N ARG A 80 2.99 6.37 4.53
CA ARG A 80 2.96 7.79 4.14
C ARG A 80 2.91 8.72 5.35
N ALA A 81 2.02 8.46 6.30
CA ALA A 81 1.89 9.26 7.51
C ALA A 81 3.19 9.26 8.36
N ALA A 82 3.86 8.11 8.46
CA ALA A 82 5.15 8.01 9.13
C ALA A 82 6.23 8.83 8.41
N ALA A 83 6.31 8.73 7.08
CA ALA A 83 7.28 9.50 6.30
C ALA A 83 7.02 11.02 6.38
N ASP A 84 5.75 11.45 6.40
CA ASP A 84 5.39 12.86 6.51
C ASP A 84 5.71 13.41 7.92
N THR A 85 5.42 12.65 8.97
CA THR A 85 5.71 13.05 10.36
C THR A 85 7.21 13.20 10.60
N VAL A 86 8.01 12.24 10.15
CA VAL A 86 9.47 12.27 10.31
C VAL A 86 10.10 13.33 9.39
N GLY A 87 9.58 13.49 8.16
CA GLY A 87 10.05 14.54 7.24
C GLY A 87 9.83 15.96 7.80
N LEU A 88 8.67 16.23 8.40
CA LEU A 88 8.39 17.52 9.06
C LEU A 88 9.32 17.76 10.26
N ALA A 89 9.64 16.72 11.03
CA ALA A 89 10.57 16.82 12.15
C ALA A 89 11.99 17.14 11.67
N ASP A 90 12.45 16.51 10.58
CA ASP A 90 13.77 16.77 9.98
C ASP A 90 13.85 18.19 9.39
N ASP A 91 12.84 18.64 8.65
CA ASP A 91 12.80 20.00 8.10
C ASP A 91 12.84 21.07 9.21
N THR A 92 12.13 20.82 10.32
CA THR A 92 12.13 21.71 11.50
C THR A 92 13.50 21.73 12.19
N TYR A 93 14.14 20.57 12.34
CA TYR A 93 15.47 20.46 12.92
C TYR A 93 16.55 21.11 12.03
N ALA A 94 16.50 20.86 10.72
CA ALA A 94 17.38 21.47 9.73
C ALA A 94 17.18 22.99 9.61
N ALA A 95 15.95 23.49 9.79
CA ALA A 95 15.67 24.92 9.89
C ALA A 95 16.27 25.52 11.18
N GLY A 96 16.16 24.82 12.31
CA GLY A 96 16.78 25.21 13.58
C GLY A 96 18.31 25.28 13.50
N ILE A 97 18.96 24.26 12.90
CA ILE A 97 20.41 24.27 12.68
C ILE A 97 20.82 25.40 11.73
N ARG A 98 20.08 25.64 10.63
CA ARG A 98 20.36 26.77 9.73
C ARG A 98 20.21 28.12 10.43
N ALA A 99 19.20 28.28 11.29
CA ALA A 99 19.02 29.48 12.08
C ALA A 99 20.19 29.70 13.06
N THR A 100 20.65 28.65 13.72
CA THR A 100 21.81 28.73 14.64
C THR A 100 23.12 28.98 13.90
N LEU A 101 23.33 28.37 12.72
CA LEU A 101 24.53 28.57 11.89
C LEU A 101 24.55 29.92 11.17
N ASN A 102 23.38 30.52 10.90
CA ASN A 102 23.28 31.87 10.31
C ASN A 102 23.20 32.98 11.37
N MET A 103 23.30 32.65 12.66
CA MET A 103 23.42 33.61 13.76
C MET A 103 24.85 33.61 14.31
N GLU A 104 25.79 34.20 13.55
CA GLU A 104 27.01 34.78 14.11
C GLU A 104 27.03 36.28 13.79
N PRO A 105 27.13 37.18 14.80
CA PRO A 105 27.99 38.35 14.70
C PRO A 105 29.46 37.99 14.94
#